data_AF-A0A954GDV4-F1
#
_entry.id   AF-A0A954GDV4-F1
#
_cell.length_a   1.000
_cell.length_b   1.000
_cell.length_c   1.000
_cell.angle_alpha   90.00
_cell.angle_beta   90.00
_cell.angle_gamma   90.00
#
_symmetry.space_group_name_H-M   'P 1'
#
loop_
_entity.id
_entity.type
_entity.pdbx_description
1 polymer ?
#
loop_
_entity_poly.entity_id
_entity_poly.type
_entity_poly.pdbx_seq_one_letter_code
_entity_poly.pdbx_strand_id
1 'polypeptide(L)'
;MSLAGCRCLWGILLSPFVLFCATHSCRADLVNAGDIAFIGFNTDGNDDFAFVLLADAAIGNVVHFNDNEWVGTQFNATNEGEISWTVTTALSAGTVVTFSNLATSPTASTGTITTNGDVMALSGGEAIYAFTGVSATNPTTFLAAFSNDERIYDDSNQVDGTLSGTGLIEGSTAVLVARNGTDPADGGQYAGARSGEAAFGDYRSLIGNTNANWNVHYTDGTQFVPFDATSFTVSTASTPEADSLGLATLGLFLLLVIRRSQPGIMISEFPGGTRRFQSICTRWGV
;
A
#
# COMPACT_ATOMS: atom_id res chain seq x y z
N MET A 1 -5.73 14.38 49.34
CA MET A 1 -5.99 14.91 47.98
C MET A 1 -6.61 13.77 47.20
N SER A 2 -7.93 13.79 47.09
CA SER A 2 -8.77 12.65 46.68
C SER A 2 -9.34 12.87 45.29
N LEU A 3 -9.28 11.83 44.46
CA LEU A 3 -10.07 11.68 43.24
C LEU A 3 -11.58 11.67 43.54
N ALA A 4 -12.35 12.31 42.65
CA ALA A 4 -13.74 12.05 42.28
C ALA A 4 -14.05 13.02 41.12
N GLY A 5 -14.56 12.66 39.95
CA GLY A 5 -15.57 11.65 39.61
C GLY A 5 -16.69 12.40 38.87
N CYS A 6 -16.59 12.56 37.55
CA CYS A 6 -17.64 13.23 36.77
C CYS A 6 -18.66 12.20 36.29
N ARG A 7 -19.84 12.20 36.90
CA ARG A 7 -20.95 11.29 36.62
C ARG A 7 -21.68 11.78 35.37
N CYS A 8 -21.76 10.93 34.34
CA CYS A 8 -22.71 11.11 33.23
C CYS A 8 -24.13 10.84 33.74
N LEU A 9 -24.95 11.89 33.87
CA LEU A 9 -26.40 11.73 34.03
C LEU A 9 -27.03 11.37 32.69
N TRP A 10 -27.80 10.28 32.70
CA TRP A 10 -28.71 9.90 31.62
C TRP A 10 -29.82 10.95 31.47
N GLY A 11 -29.82 11.64 30.33
CA GLY A 11 -30.97 12.37 29.82
C GLY A 11 -31.31 11.82 28.44
N ILE A 12 -32.34 10.98 28.36
CA ILE A 12 -32.91 10.54 27.08
C ILE A 12 -33.72 11.71 26.53
N LEU A 13 -33.09 12.51 25.69
CA LEU A 13 -33.76 13.42 24.75
C LEU A 13 -33.65 12.79 23.38
N LEU A 14 -34.79 12.38 22.82
CA LEU A 14 -34.95 11.97 21.43
C LEU A 14 -34.65 13.18 20.53
N SER A 15 -33.37 13.36 20.22
CA SER A 15 -32.89 14.23 19.14
C SER A 15 -32.67 13.36 17.90
N PRO A 16 -33.12 13.78 16.71
CA PRO A 16 -32.62 13.19 15.47
C PRO A 16 -31.18 13.66 15.29
N PHE A 17 -30.26 13.03 16.02
CA PHE A 17 -28.84 13.11 15.73
C PHE A 17 -28.65 12.40 14.38
N VAL A 18 -28.71 13.19 13.31
CA VAL A 18 -28.12 12.79 12.03
C VAL A 18 -26.67 12.48 12.36
N LEU A 19 -26.36 11.20 12.47
CA LEU A 19 -24.99 10.70 12.56
C LEU A 19 -24.34 11.06 11.23
N PHE A 20 -23.76 12.25 11.16
CA PHE A 20 -22.82 12.61 10.11
C PHE A 20 -21.61 11.70 10.33
N CYS A 21 -21.64 10.53 9.71
CA CYS A 21 -20.45 9.73 9.52
C CYS A 21 -19.55 10.59 8.64
N ALA A 22 -18.68 11.38 9.28
CA ALA A 22 -17.60 12.04 8.57
C ALA A 22 -16.81 10.91 7.93
N THR A 23 -16.99 10.73 6.62
CA THR A 23 -16.13 9.90 5.79
C THR A 23 -14.74 10.51 5.93
N HIS A 24 -13.98 10.03 6.91
CA HIS A 24 -12.55 10.20 6.91
C HIS A 24 -12.12 9.48 5.65
N SER A 25 -11.93 10.25 4.58
CA SER A 25 -11.19 9.75 3.43
C SER A 25 -9.84 9.37 4.02
N CYS A 26 -9.56 8.08 4.12
CA CYS A 26 -8.19 7.66 4.39
C CYS A 26 -7.37 8.32 3.28
N ARG A 27 -6.54 9.30 3.64
CA ARG A 27 -5.66 9.90 2.65
C ARG A 27 -4.72 8.77 2.22
N ALA A 28 -4.73 8.47 0.93
CA ALA A 28 -3.84 7.47 0.38
C ALA A 28 -2.42 8.02 0.39
N ASP A 29 -1.63 7.61 1.37
CA ASP A 29 -0.27 8.10 1.58
C ASP A 29 0.73 6.98 1.27
N LEU A 30 1.84 7.34 0.64
CA LEU A 30 2.98 6.43 0.42
C LEU A 30 3.78 6.39 1.73
N VAL A 31 3.50 5.41 2.59
CA VAL A 31 4.03 5.38 3.98
C VAL A 31 4.60 4.02 4.36
N ASN A 32 4.65 3.06 3.44
CA ASN A 32 5.13 1.71 3.73
C ASN A 32 6.19 1.28 2.71
N ALA A 33 7.06 0.39 3.17
CA ALA A 33 7.96 -0.35 2.29
C ALA A 33 7.17 -1.11 1.21
N GLY A 34 7.56 -0.91 -0.03
CA GLY A 34 6.96 -1.48 -1.21
C GLY A 34 5.67 -0.80 -1.68
N ASP A 35 5.36 0.41 -1.22
CA ASP A 35 4.28 1.24 -1.81
C ASP A 35 4.65 1.73 -3.22
N ILE A 36 5.94 1.68 -3.59
CA ILE A 36 6.44 1.84 -4.96
C ILE A 36 7.42 0.71 -5.29
N ALA A 37 7.72 0.50 -6.57
CA ALA A 37 8.82 -0.36 -7.01
C ALA A 37 9.46 0.19 -8.29
N PHE A 38 10.80 0.18 -8.37
CA PHE A 38 11.52 0.56 -9.59
C PHE A 38 11.31 -0.50 -10.68
N ILE A 39 11.09 -0.04 -11.91
CA ILE A 39 10.77 -0.88 -13.08
C ILE A 39 11.56 -0.51 -14.33
N GLY A 40 12.45 0.48 -14.25
CA GLY A 40 13.32 0.86 -15.34
C GLY A 40 14.42 1.83 -14.90
N PHE A 41 15.56 1.76 -15.55
CA PHE A 41 16.68 2.66 -15.35
C PHE A 41 17.53 2.77 -16.63
N ASN A 42 18.22 3.90 -16.76
CA ASN A 42 19.19 4.23 -17.79
C ASN A 42 20.29 5.07 -17.12
N THR A 43 21.54 4.66 -17.25
CA THR A 43 22.73 5.36 -16.75
C THR A 43 23.64 5.86 -17.88
N ASP A 44 23.09 5.93 -19.10
CA ASP A 44 23.73 6.53 -20.26
C ASP A 44 23.00 7.80 -20.70
N GLY A 45 23.72 8.68 -21.40
CA GLY A 45 23.14 9.91 -21.94
C GLY A 45 22.83 10.92 -20.84
N ASN A 46 21.55 11.12 -20.52
CA ASN A 46 21.09 12.09 -19.52
C ASN A 46 20.46 11.46 -18.27
N ASP A 47 20.52 10.13 -18.17
CA ASP A 47 20.01 9.30 -17.09
C ASP A 47 18.49 9.40 -16.83
N ASP A 48 17.89 8.24 -16.57
CA ASP A 48 16.46 8.11 -16.41
C ASP A 48 16.14 6.96 -15.45
N PHE A 49 15.00 7.02 -14.77
CA PHE A 49 14.42 5.85 -14.11
C PHE A 49 12.89 5.86 -14.22
N ALA A 50 12.29 4.70 -13.97
CA ALA A 50 10.84 4.57 -13.84
C ALA A 50 10.49 3.74 -12.61
N PHE A 51 9.39 4.10 -11.95
CA PHE A 51 8.78 3.28 -10.91
C PHE A 51 7.28 3.14 -11.14
N VAL A 52 6.70 2.09 -10.56
CA VAL A 52 5.26 1.89 -10.46
C VAL A 52 4.80 2.18 -9.04
N LEU A 53 3.66 2.84 -8.90
CA LEU A 53 2.92 2.96 -7.65
C LEU A 53 2.24 1.62 -7.34
N LEU A 54 2.51 1.00 -6.19
CA LEU A 54 1.83 -0.19 -5.71
C LEU A 54 0.78 0.12 -4.62
N ALA A 55 0.70 1.38 -4.22
CA ALA A 55 -0.36 1.99 -3.43
C ALA A 55 -0.83 3.30 -4.08
N ASP A 56 -2.04 3.75 -3.76
CA ASP A 56 -2.55 5.04 -4.19
C ASP A 56 -1.69 6.18 -3.60
N ALA A 57 -1.48 7.25 -4.38
CA ALA A 57 -0.72 8.42 -3.95
C ALA A 57 -1.61 9.68 -3.99
N ALA A 58 -1.85 10.27 -2.83
CA ALA A 58 -2.59 11.52 -2.71
C ALA A 58 -1.79 12.74 -3.17
N ILE A 59 -2.52 13.81 -3.49
CA ILE A 59 -1.92 15.13 -3.77
C ILE A 59 -1.11 15.59 -2.55
N GLY A 60 0.11 16.06 -2.81
CA GLY A 60 1.02 16.54 -1.78
C GLY A 60 1.87 15.46 -1.15
N ASN A 61 1.73 14.18 -1.53
CA ASN A 61 2.72 13.17 -1.19
C ASN A 61 4.08 13.58 -1.77
N VAL A 62 5.12 13.43 -0.95
CA VAL A 62 6.51 13.69 -1.34
C VAL A 62 7.31 12.41 -1.17
N VAL A 63 8.00 12.00 -2.23
CA VAL A 63 8.99 10.92 -2.19
C VAL A 63 10.35 11.53 -2.48
N HIS A 64 11.31 11.26 -1.62
CA HIS A 64 12.71 11.61 -1.81
C HIS A 64 13.43 10.45 -2.47
N PHE A 65 14.31 10.77 -3.41
CA PHE A 65 15.25 9.86 -4.03
C PHE A 65 16.65 10.38 -3.73
N ASN A 66 17.51 9.49 -3.26
CA ASN A 66 18.88 9.80 -2.90
C ASN A 66 19.78 8.65 -3.38
N ASP A 67 20.83 8.97 -4.11
CA ASP A 67 21.85 8.03 -4.60
C ASP A 67 23.12 7.98 -3.73
N ASN A 68 23.25 8.86 -2.73
CA ASN A 68 24.30 8.79 -1.71
C ASN A 68 24.29 7.43 -1.01
N GLU A 69 25.46 6.99 -0.54
CA GLU A 69 25.56 5.68 0.09
C GLU A 69 24.93 5.66 1.49
N TRP A 70 23.87 4.87 1.61
CA TRP A 70 23.27 4.58 2.91
C TRP A 70 24.19 3.64 3.69
N VAL A 71 24.63 4.06 4.90
CA VAL A 71 25.51 3.27 5.77
C VAL A 71 24.78 2.57 6.91
N GLY A 72 23.46 2.36 6.76
CA GLY A 72 22.63 1.64 7.73
C GLY A 72 21.86 2.52 8.72
N THR A 73 22.33 3.75 8.95
CA THR A 73 21.70 4.69 9.91
C THR A 73 21.52 6.11 9.36
N GLN A 74 22.31 6.49 8.36
CA GLN A 74 22.25 7.76 7.67
C GLN A 74 22.86 7.60 6.27
N PHE A 75 22.63 8.56 5.40
CA PHE A 75 23.48 8.73 4.22
C PHE A 75 24.86 9.21 4.69
N ASN A 76 25.92 8.64 4.14
CA ASN A 76 27.20 9.34 4.15
C ASN A 76 27.02 10.60 3.28
N ALA A 77 27.52 11.75 3.72
CA ALA A 77 27.37 12.96 2.91
C ALA A 77 28.47 12.95 1.84
N THR A 78 28.21 12.22 0.76
CA THR A 78 28.94 12.30 -0.50
C THR A 78 28.25 13.36 -1.38
N ASN A 79 28.90 13.80 -2.45
CA ASN A 79 28.43 14.95 -3.24
C ASN A 79 27.56 14.44 -4.40
N GLU A 80 26.46 13.76 -4.07
CA GLU A 80 25.62 13.05 -5.05
C GLU A 80 24.19 13.61 -5.14
N GLY A 81 23.38 12.97 -5.97
CA GLY A 81 22.03 13.36 -6.36
C GLY A 81 20.97 13.24 -5.28
N GLU A 82 20.33 14.39 -5.00
CA GLU A 82 19.18 14.45 -4.09
C GLU A 82 17.99 15.08 -4.78
N ILE A 83 16.94 14.31 -5.05
CA ILE A 83 15.71 14.83 -5.68
C ILE A 83 14.47 14.49 -4.87
N SER A 84 13.48 15.37 -4.93
CA SER A 84 12.17 15.19 -4.30
C SER A 84 11.09 15.28 -5.35
N TRP A 85 10.25 14.24 -5.44
CA TRP A 85 9.08 14.23 -6.30
C TRP A 85 7.82 14.50 -5.49
N THR A 86 7.05 15.48 -5.94
CA THR A 86 5.77 15.87 -5.31
C THR A 86 4.61 15.52 -6.23
N VAL A 87 3.65 14.78 -5.69
CA VAL A 87 2.40 14.45 -6.40
C VAL A 87 1.51 15.67 -6.49
N THR A 88 1.22 16.15 -7.70
CA THR A 88 0.37 17.34 -7.93
C THR A 88 -1.10 17.00 -8.21
N THR A 89 -1.38 15.77 -8.62
CA THR A 89 -2.71 15.21 -8.84
C THR A 89 -2.77 13.82 -8.24
N ALA A 90 -3.88 13.42 -7.61
CA ALA A 90 -3.97 12.09 -7.00
C ALA A 90 -3.77 11.00 -8.07
N LEU A 91 -2.96 10.00 -7.75
CA LEU A 91 -2.61 8.89 -8.63
C LEU A 91 -3.06 7.58 -8.00
N SER A 92 -3.63 6.69 -8.81
CA SER A 92 -4.00 5.35 -8.36
C SER A 92 -2.82 4.39 -8.44
N ALA A 93 -2.85 3.35 -7.60
CA ALA A 93 -1.97 2.20 -7.71
C ALA A 93 -2.02 1.62 -9.14
N GLY A 94 -0.87 1.14 -9.59
CA GLY A 94 -0.60 0.69 -10.94
C GLY A 94 -0.09 1.77 -11.89
N THR A 95 -0.15 3.06 -11.52
CA THR A 95 0.41 4.14 -12.34
C THR A 95 1.92 4.04 -12.42
N VAL A 96 2.47 4.13 -13.63
CA VAL A 96 3.90 4.24 -13.88
C VAL A 96 4.30 5.71 -13.96
N VAL A 97 5.35 6.09 -13.25
CA VAL A 97 5.95 7.43 -13.28
C VAL A 97 7.37 7.29 -13.83
N THR A 98 7.68 8.10 -14.85
CA THR A 98 9.01 8.11 -15.49
C THR A 98 9.71 9.42 -15.17
N PHE A 99 11.00 9.33 -14.89
CA PHE A 99 11.89 10.44 -14.59
C PHE A 99 12.93 10.50 -15.68
N SER A 100 13.18 11.69 -16.18
CA SER A 100 14.09 11.90 -17.30
C SER A 100 15.00 13.11 -17.10
N ASN A 101 16.17 13.03 -17.75
CA ASN A 101 17.21 14.05 -17.69
C ASN A 101 17.76 14.26 -16.27
N LEU A 102 17.91 13.18 -15.51
CA LEU A 102 18.32 13.21 -14.11
C LEU A 102 19.69 13.87 -13.91
N ALA A 103 20.63 13.68 -14.85
CA ALA A 103 21.98 14.26 -14.82
C ALA A 103 22.04 15.75 -15.18
N THR A 104 20.93 16.38 -15.57
CA THR A 104 20.93 17.78 -16.03
C THR A 104 19.76 18.59 -15.49
N SER A 105 18.56 18.33 -15.98
CA SER A 105 17.33 19.04 -15.60
C SER A 105 16.22 18.01 -15.38
N PRO A 106 16.14 17.41 -14.18
CA PRO A 106 15.19 16.36 -13.88
C PRO A 106 13.75 16.77 -14.20
N THR A 107 13.05 15.90 -14.90
CA THR A 107 11.61 16.01 -15.20
C THR A 107 10.89 14.72 -14.86
N ALA A 108 9.61 14.80 -14.49
CA ALA A 108 8.76 13.64 -14.28
C ALA A 108 7.54 13.69 -15.22
N SER A 109 7.04 12.52 -15.64
CA SER A 109 5.84 12.43 -16.48
C SER A 109 4.57 12.95 -15.80
N THR A 110 4.54 12.98 -14.47
CA THR A 110 3.51 13.59 -13.63
C THR A 110 4.14 14.06 -12.31
N GLY A 111 3.45 14.94 -11.58
CA GLY A 111 4.02 15.60 -10.42
C GLY A 111 5.10 16.62 -10.78
N THR A 112 5.88 17.02 -9.79
CA THR A 112 6.99 17.98 -9.96
C THR A 112 8.23 17.50 -9.22
N ILE A 113 9.41 17.75 -9.78
CA ILE A 113 10.70 17.47 -9.14
C ILE A 113 11.31 18.75 -8.59
N THR A 114 11.89 18.65 -7.39
CA THR A 114 12.80 19.63 -6.81
C THR A 114 14.13 18.96 -6.55
N THR A 115 15.23 19.50 -7.08
CA THR A 115 16.59 19.09 -6.75
C THR A 115 17.02 19.75 -5.43
N ASN A 116 17.52 18.96 -4.48
CA ASN A 116 17.86 19.37 -3.11
C ASN A 116 19.36 19.22 -2.82
N GLY A 117 20.19 19.20 -3.85
CA GLY A 117 21.62 18.95 -3.80
C GLY A 117 22.19 19.00 -5.21
N ASP A 118 23.09 18.08 -5.53
CA ASP A 118 23.55 17.86 -6.90
C ASP A 118 22.49 17.12 -7.74
N VAL A 119 22.70 17.08 -9.04
CA VAL A 119 21.89 16.30 -9.98
C VAL A 119 22.15 14.80 -9.77
N MET A 120 21.15 13.97 -10.06
CA MET A 120 21.27 12.51 -9.94
C MET A 120 21.89 11.96 -11.22
N ALA A 121 23.22 12.03 -11.29
CA ALA A 121 24.01 11.52 -12.40
C ALA A 121 24.37 10.07 -12.11
N LEU A 122 23.66 9.15 -12.76
CA LEU A 122 23.77 7.72 -12.51
C LEU A 122 24.88 7.13 -13.40
N SER A 123 25.63 6.18 -12.86
CA SER A 123 26.67 5.47 -13.57
C SER A 123 26.63 3.96 -13.26
N GLY A 124 27.72 3.27 -13.54
CA GLY A 124 27.85 1.86 -13.19
C GLY A 124 28.24 1.68 -11.72
N GLY A 125 27.41 1.01 -10.92
CA GLY A 125 27.70 0.81 -9.50
C GLY A 125 26.78 1.55 -8.52
N GLU A 126 25.69 2.13 -9.03
CA GLU A 126 24.86 3.06 -8.26
C GLU A 126 23.77 2.35 -7.48
N ALA A 127 23.32 3.00 -6.41
CA ALA A 127 22.05 2.71 -5.79
C ALA A 127 21.16 3.96 -5.77
N ILE A 128 19.86 3.74 -5.74
CA ILE A 128 18.89 4.81 -5.47
C ILE A 128 17.98 4.33 -4.36
N TYR A 129 17.85 5.12 -3.31
CA TYR A 129 16.92 4.91 -2.22
C TYR A 129 15.74 5.85 -2.36
N ALA A 130 14.54 5.27 -2.39
CA ALA A 130 13.29 6.03 -2.38
C ALA A 130 12.63 5.96 -1.00
N PHE A 131 12.31 7.10 -0.42
CA PHE A 131 11.78 7.18 0.94
C PHE A 131 10.91 8.40 1.17
N THR A 132 10.10 8.35 2.23
CA THR A 132 9.51 9.56 2.83
C THR A 132 10.33 10.00 4.02
N GLY A 133 10.36 11.32 4.27
CA GLY A 133 11.21 11.90 5.30
C GLY A 133 10.94 13.38 5.49
N VAL A 134 11.71 13.99 6.40
CA VAL A 134 11.66 15.45 6.62
C VAL A 134 12.48 16.23 5.58
N SER A 135 13.45 15.56 4.95
CA SER A 135 14.30 16.08 3.88
C SER A 135 14.82 14.93 3.01
N ALA A 136 15.44 15.25 1.88
CA ALA A 136 16.07 14.30 0.96
C ALA A 136 17.31 13.57 1.53
N THR A 137 17.65 13.80 2.80
CA THR A 137 18.78 13.17 3.53
C THR A 137 18.36 12.52 4.85
N ASN A 138 17.10 12.67 5.26
CA ASN A 138 16.60 12.23 6.57
C ASN A 138 15.39 11.31 6.40
N PRO A 139 15.61 10.03 6.06
CA PRO A 139 14.54 9.08 5.86
C PRO A 139 13.77 8.80 7.15
N THR A 140 12.45 8.78 7.04
CA THR A 140 11.52 8.26 8.07
C THR A 140 11.02 6.87 7.69
N THR A 141 10.74 6.63 6.41
CA THR A 141 10.34 5.31 5.91
C THR A 141 10.85 5.09 4.49
N PHE A 142 11.63 4.04 4.31
CA PHE A 142 12.05 3.60 2.98
C PHE A 142 10.89 2.90 2.28
N LEU A 143 10.64 3.31 1.03
CA LEU A 143 9.59 2.77 0.18
C LEU A 143 10.17 1.73 -0.79
N ALA A 144 11.32 2.02 -1.40
CA ALA A 144 12.00 1.10 -2.30
C ALA A 144 13.48 1.43 -2.43
N ALA A 145 14.25 0.50 -2.99
CA ALA A 145 15.60 0.76 -3.46
C ALA A 145 15.84 0.10 -4.82
N PHE A 146 16.82 0.60 -5.56
CA PHE A 146 17.32 0.03 -6.80
C PHE A 146 18.84 0.04 -6.81
N SER A 147 19.46 -0.92 -7.48
CA SER A 147 20.85 -0.83 -7.93
C SER A 147 21.14 -1.66 -9.17
N ASN A 148 22.12 -1.19 -9.94
CA ASN A 148 22.70 -1.87 -11.10
C ASN A 148 24.02 -2.62 -10.81
N ASP A 149 24.35 -2.84 -9.52
CA ASP A 149 25.54 -3.55 -9.08
C ASP A 149 25.29 -4.22 -7.70
N GLU A 150 25.77 -5.46 -7.51
CA GLU A 150 25.54 -6.16 -6.24
C GLU A 150 26.28 -5.55 -5.04
N ARG A 151 27.21 -4.61 -5.26
CA ARG A 151 28.02 -3.97 -4.23
C ARG A 151 27.19 -3.30 -3.13
N ILE A 152 26.02 -2.75 -3.43
CA ILE A 152 25.15 -2.12 -2.41
C ILE A 152 24.46 -3.12 -1.46
N TYR A 153 24.66 -4.41 -1.68
CA TYR A 153 24.20 -5.48 -0.79
C TYR A 153 25.37 -6.10 -0.02
N ASP A 154 26.59 -5.57 -0.21
CA ASP A 154 27.80 -5.96 0.51
C ASP A 154 28.17 -4.92 1.59
N ASP A 155 27.63 -5.13 2.80
CA ASP A 155 27.92 -4.32 3.99
C ASP A 155 29.37 -4.49 4.52
N SER A 156 30.23 -5.27 3.84
CA SER A 156 31.56 -5.57 4.37
C SER A 156 32.51 -4.37 4.41
N ASN A 157 32.27 -3.35 3.59
CA ASN A 157 33.19 -2.21 3.46
C ASN A 157 32.56 -0.83 3.73
N GLN A 158 31.23 -0.70 3.89
CA GLN A 158 30.52 0.58 4.11
C GLN A 158 30.88 1.70 3.12
N VAL A 159 31.46 1.33 1.97
CA VAL A 159 31.88 2.26 0.91
C VAL A 159 30.91 2.17 -0.26
N ASP A 160 30.35 0.99 -0.49
CA ASP A 160 29.20 0.76 -1.34
C ASP A 160 27.97 0.65 -0.42
N GLY A 161 26.82 1.23 -0.77
CA GLY A 161 25.65 1.36 0.13
C GLY A 161 25.15 0.06 0.78
N THR A 162 24.17 0.13 1.69
CA THR A 162 23.57 -1.06 2.32
C THR A 162 22.04 -0.99 2.38
N LEU A 163 21.37 -2.12 2.59
CA LEU A 163 19.95 -2.17 2.99
C LEU A 163 19.72 -2.20 4.50
N SER A 164 20.80 -2.31 5.30
CA SER A 164 20.68 -2.36 6.76
C SER A 164 19.87 -1.19 7.31
N GLY A 165 18.99 -1.42 8.28
CA GLY A 165 18.15 -0.37 8.88
C GLY A 165 17.04 0.21 8.00
N THR A 166 16.96 -0.15 6.71
CA THR A 166 15.92 0.35 5.80
C THR A 166 14.58 -0.39 5.94
N GLY A 167 14.62 -1.66 6.35
CA GLY A 167 13.46 -2.56 6.32
C GLY A 167 13.09 -3.07 4.92
N LEU A 168 13.90 -2.74 3.89
CA LEU A 168 13.74 -3.24 2.53
C LEU A 168 14.30 -4.66 2.39
N ILE A 169 13.79 -5.39 1.40
CA ILE A 169 14.13 -6.79 1.12
C ILE A 169 14.53 -6.88 -0.35
N GLU A 170 15.74 -7.35 -0.60
CA GLU A 170 16.25 -7.66 -1.95
C GLU A 170 15.32 -8.64 -2.68
N GLY A 171 15.08 -8.39 -3.96
CA GLY A 171 14.21 -9.21 -4.79
C GLY A 171 12.72 -9.01 -4.50
N SER A 172 12.36 -7.96 -3.74
CA SER A 172 10.96 -7.62 -3.44
C SER A 172 10.74 -6.11 -3.38
N THR A 173 11.23 -5.44 -2.34
CA THR A 173 11.11 -3.97 -2.17
C THR A 173 12.41 -3.25 -2.52
N ALA A 174 13.52 -3.98 -2.66
CA ALA A 174 14.75 -3.50 -3.27
C ALA A 174 15.05 -4.34 -4.52
N VAL A 175 15.26 -3.67 -5.65
CA VAL A 175 15.58 -4.29 -6.94
C VAL A 175 17.09 -4.28 -7.12
N LEU A 176 17.65 -5.43 -7.47
CA LEU A 176 19.05 -5.58 -7.86
C LEU A 176 19.13 -6.10 -9.30
N VAL A 177 19.73 -5.32 -10.18
CA VAL A 177 20.17 -5.79 -11.49
C VAL A 177 21.66 -6.07 -11.40
N ALA A 178 22.00 -7.37 -11.43
CA ALA A 178 23.37 -7.84 -11.29
C ALA A 178 24.26 -7.46 -12.49
N ARG A 179 25.55 -7.28 -12.21
CA ARG A 179 26.58 -7.02 -13.22
C ARG A 179 26.79 -8.24 -14.12
N ASN A 180 27.32 -8.02 -15.31
CA ASN A 180 27.80 -9.10 -16.17
C ASN A 180 29.34 -9.15 -16.13
N GLY A 181 29.88 -10.07 -15.32
CA GLY A 181 31.33 -10.15 -15.12
C GLY A 181 31.85 -8.97 -14.31
N THR A 182 32.49 -7.99 -14.96
CA THR A 182 32.93 -6.73 -14.32
C THR A 182 32.06 -5.54 -14.69
N ASP A 183 31.13 -5.72 -15.62
CA ASP A 183 30.42 -4.63 -16.27
C ASP A 183 29.07 -4.43 -15.56
N PRO A 184 28.88 -3.32 -14.83
CA PRO A 184 27.57 -2.99 -14.28
C PRO A 184 26.55 -2.80 -15.39
N ALA A 185 25.27 -2.95 -15.09
CA ALA A 185 24.23 -2.74 -16.09
C ALA A 185 24.07 -1.24 -16.37
N ASP A 186 24.07 -0.86 -17.64
CA ASP A 186 23.88 0.54 -18.05
C ASP A 186 22.41 0.89 -18.24
N GLY A 187 21.55 -0.11 -18.43
CA GLY A 187 20.11 0.09 -18.40
C GLY A 187 19.33 -1.20 -18.27
N GLY A 188 18.08 -1.06 -17.88
CA GLY A 188 17.17 -2.18 -17.78
C GLY A 188 15.74 -1.74 -17.66
N GLN A 189 14.83 -2.65 -18.02
CA GLN A 189 13.40 -2.42 -17.91
C GLN A 189 12.65 -3.72 -17.58
N TYR A 190 11.69 -3.61 -16.66
CA TYR A 190 10.76 -4.67 -16.34
C TYR A 190 9.91 -5.06 -17.57
N ALA A 191 10.02 -6.33 -17.94
CA ALA A 191 9.37 -6.98 -19.07
C ALA A 191 8.38 -8.08 -18.64
N GLY A 192 8.19 -8.28 -17.34
CA GLY A 192 7.24 -9.23 -16.78
C GLY A 192 5.77 -8.79 -16.89
N ALA A 193 4.88 -9.57 -16.28
CA ALA A 193 3.45 -9.29 -16.30
C ALA A 193 3.11 -7.98 -15.56
N ARG A 194 2.18 -7.20 -16.15
CA ARG A 194 1.59 -5.99 -15.56
C ARG A 194 0.08 -6.15 -15.31
N SER A 195 -0.43 -7.36 -15.47
CA SER A 195 -1.82 -7.73 -15.20
C SER A 195 -1.87 -9.15 -14.65
N GLY A 196 -2.97 -9.50 -13.98
CA GLY A 196 -3.24 -10.86 -13.53
C GLY A 196 -3.02 -11.11 -12.03
N GLU A 197 -2.25 -10.29 -11.35
CA GLU A 197 -2.05 -10.42 -9.90
C GLU A 197 -3.30 -10.07 -9.09
N ALA A 198 -3.44 -10.64 -7.89
CA ALA A 198 -4.61 -10.42 -7.03
C ALA A 198 -4.57 -9.06 -6.33
N ALA A 199 -3.38 -8.58 -5.96
CA ALA A 199 -3.14 -7.26 -5.39
C ALA A 199 -1.88 -6.62 -5.99
N PHE A 200 -1.79 -5.29 -5.93
CA PHE A 200 -0.62 -4.58 -6.45
C PHE A 200 0.68 -4.97 -5.75
N GLY A 201 0.63 -5.23 -4.44
CA GLY A 201 1.78 -5.69 -3.65
C GLY A 201 2.34 -7.05 -4.08
N ASP A 202 1.58 -7.87 -4.81
CA ASP A 202 2.03 -9.20 -5.28
C ASP A 202 3.04 -9.08 -6.44
N TYR A 203 2.99 -7.97 -7.20
CA TYR A 203 3.96 -7.68 -8.25
C TYR A 203 5.39 -7.51 -7.74
N ARG A 204 5.61 -7.24 -6.45
CA ARG A 204 6.97 -7.00 -5.89
C ARG A 204 7.92 -8.17 -6.15
N SER A 205 7.43 -9.40 -5.98
CA SER A 205 8.24 -10.60 -6.23
C SER A 205 8.54 -10.81 -7.71
N LEU A 206 7.64 -10.39 -8.60
CA LEU A 206 7.87 -10.43 -10.04
C LEU A 206 8.87 -9.35 -10.47
N ILE A 207 8.67 -8.12 -10.00
CA ILE A 207 9.55 -6.98 -10.28
C ILE A 207 10.95 -7.24 -9.72
N GLY A 208 11.08 -7.77 -8.51
CA GLY A 208 12.37 -8.09 -7.92
C GLY A 208 13.08 -9.30 -8.54
N ASN A 209 12.40 -10.12 -9.34
CA ASN A 209 13.02 -11.23 -10.07
C ASN A 209 13.65 -10.75 -11.39
N THR A 210 14.78 -10.06 -11.26
CA THR A 210 15.51 -9.43 -12.38
C THR A 210 16.05 -10.43 -13.39
N ASN A 211 16.38 -11.65 -12.95
CA ASN A 211 16.87 -12.70 -13.85
C ASN A 211 15.81 -13.23 -14.84
N ALA A 212 14.52 -13.13 -14.51
CA ALA A 212 13.45 -13.69 -15.33
C ALA A 212 12.57 -12.62 -16.00
N ASN A 213 12.40 -11.48 -15.35
CA ASN A 213 11.38 -10.51 -15.73
C ASN A 213 11.94 -9.16 -16.20
N TRP A 214 13.23 -9.07 -16.50
CA TRP A 214 13.87 -7.84 -16.98
C TRP A 214 14.64 -8.07 -18.27
N ASN A 215 14.59 -7.07 -19.14
CA ASN A 215 15.56 -6.90 -20.20
C ASN A 215 16.65 -5.96 -19.68
N VAL A 216 17.91 -6.27 -19.95
CA VAL A 216 19.08 -5.54 -19.43
C VAL A 216 20.08 -5.31 -20.56
N HIS A 217 20.63 -4.10 -20.63
CA HIS A 217 21.74 -3.73 -21.51
C HIS A 217 22.94 -3.28 -20.66
N TYR A 218 24.13 -3.75 -21.03
CA TYR A 218 25.39 -3.54 -20.29
C TYR A 218 26.35 -2.60 -21.03
N THR A 219 25.86 -1.89 -22.06
CA THR A 219 26.70 -0.98 -22.88
C THR A 219 25.98 0.28 -23.37
N ASP A 220 24.64 0.31 -23.23
CA ASP A 220 23.80 1.35 -23.80
C ASP A 220 22.40 1.29 -23.15
N GLY A 221 22.23 2.01 -22.03
CA GLY A 221 20.96 2.12 -21.33
C GLY A 221 19.89 2.91 -22.10
N THR A 222 20.31 3.73 -23.08
CA THR A 222 19.40 4.62 -23.81
C THR A 222 18.38 3.85 -24.66
N GLN A 223 18.61 2.55 -24.89
CA GLN A 223 17.68 1.67 -25.60
C GLN A 223 16.34 1.46 -24.88
N PHE A 224 16.28 1.74 -23.58
CA PHE A 224 15.05 1.66 -22.79
C PHE A 224 14.30 2.99 -22.72
N VAL A 225 14.81 4.07 -23.32
CA VAL A 225 14.19 5.40 -23.28
C VAL A 225 13.44 5.67 -24.60
N PRO A 226 12.12 5.96 -24.57
CA PRO A 226 11.27 6.08 -23.39
C PRO A 226 10.85 4.71 -22.80
N PHE A 227 10.74 4.63 -21.48
CA PHE A 227 10.29 3.43 -20.78
C PHE A 227 8.83 3.07 -21.08
N ASP A 228 8.47 1.79 -20.95
CA ASP A 228 7.08 1.34 -21.02
C ASP A 228 6.24 1.88 -19.84
N ALA A 229 5.44 2.90 -20.14
CA ALA A 229 4.53 3.56 -19.23
C ALA A 229 3.18 2.85 -19.05
N THR A 230 3.01 1.63 -19.57
CA THR A 230 1.77 0.85 -19.40
C THR A 230 1.52 0.59 -17.92
N SER A 231 0.36 1.02 -17.43
CA SER A 231 -0.06 0.83 -16.04
C SER A 231 -0.23 -0.64 -15.67
N PHE A 232 0.06 -0.95 -14.42
CA PHE A 232 -0.24 -2.25 -13.84
C PHE A 232 -1.73 -2.33 -13.46
N THR A 233 -2.28 -3.54 -13.48
CA THR A 233 -3.66 -3.82 -13.14
C THR A 233 -3.75 -5.06 -12.27
N VAL A 234 -4.78 -5.17 -11.45
CA VAL A 234 -5.05 -6.38 -10.66
C VAL A 234 -6.27 -7.09 -11.22
N SER A 235 -6.31 -8.41 -11.06
CA SER A 235 -7.49 -9.21 -11.33
C SER A 235 -8.62 -8.73 -10.42
N THR A 236 -9.67 -8.14 -10.98
CA THR A 236 -10.88 -7.89 -10.21
C THR A 236 -11.48 -9.24 -9.86
N ALA A 237 -11.60 -9.53 -8.56
CA ALA A 237 -12.41 -10.66 -8.14
C ALA A 237 -13.82 -10.43 -8.70
N SER A 238 -14.28 -11.29 -9.60
CA SER A 238 -15.69 -11.32 -9.95
C SER A 238 -16.43 -11.63 -8.66
N THR A 239 -17.08 -10.64 -8.06
CA THR A 239 -18.13 -10.92 -7.08
C THR A 239 -19.10 -11.82 -7.82
N PRO A 240 -19.33 -13.08 -7.40
CA PRO A 240 -20.46 -13.81 -7.95
C PRO A 240 -21.65 -12.90 -7.70
N GLU A 241 -22.31 -12.49 -8.79
CA GLU A 241 -23.63 -11.89 -8.69
C GLU A 241 -24.39 -12.80 -7.74
N ALA A 242 -24.89 -12.25 -6.63
CA ALA A 242 -25.75 -13.04 -5.77
C ALA A 242 -26.93 -13.40 -6.66
N ASP A 243 -26.90 -14.63 -7.22
CA ASP A 243 -28.00 -15.18 -7.98
C ASP A 243 -29.24 -14.84 -7.17
N SER A 244 -30.14 -14.07 -7.78
CA SER A 244 -31.36 -13.58 -7.14
C SER A 244 -32.36 -14.73 -6.93
N LEU A 245 -31.92 -15.82 -6.30
CA LEU A 245 -32.66 -17.02 -5.99
C LEU A 245 -32.50 -17.28 -4.49
N GLY A 246 -33.17 -16.47 -3.66
CA GLY A 246 -33.15 -16.70 -2.22
C GLY A 246 -33.81 -15.69 -1.30
N LEU A 247 -34.48 -14.65 -1.80
CA LEU A 247 -35.30 -13.75 -0.97
C LEU A 247 -36.78 -14.00 -1.24
N ALA A 248 -37.23 -15.23 -1.00
CA ALA A 248 -38.64 -15.59 -1.10
C ALA A 248 -39.09 -16.75 -0.19
N THR A 249 -38.55 -16.93 1.02
CA THR A 249 -39.22 -17.75 2.05
C THR A 249 -38.84 -17.30 3.46
N LEU A 250 -39.42 -16.21 3.93
CA LEU A 250 -39.70 -15.94 5.37
C LEU A 250 -40.65 -14.73 5.46
N GLY A 251 -41.84 -14.88 4.88
CA GLY A 251 -42.80 -13.78 4.82
C GLY A 251 -44.17 -14.17 4.33
N LEU A 252 -44.67 -15.37 4.64
CA LEU A 252 -46.09 -15.68 4.44
C LEU A 252 -46.55 -16.89 5.26
N PHE A 253 -46.71 -16.74 6.57
CA PHE A 253 -47.72 -17.51 7.30
C PHE A 253 -48.28 -16.67 8.44
N LEU A 254 -49.57 -16.36 8.29
CA LEU A 254 -50.58 -16.08 9.30
C LEU A 254 -51.17 -14.65 9.26
N LEU A 255 -52.04 -14.40 8.28
CA LEU A 255 -53.21 -13.55 8.51
C LEU A 255 -54.47 -14.18 7.89
N LEU A 256 -55.34 -14.65 8.80
CA LEU A 256 -56.80 -14.56 8.76
C LEU A 256 -57.59 -15.35 7.68
N VAL A 257 -58.15 -16.50 8.08
CA VAL A 257 -59.46 -16.94 7.56
C VAL A 257 -60.44 -17.01 8.72
N ILE A 258 -61.29 -15.99 8.80
CA ILE A 258 -62.57 -16.05 9.49
C ILE A 258 -63.58 -16.64 8.50
N ARG A 259 -64.22 -17.79 8.83
CA ARG A 259 -65.64 -18.01 8.53
C ARG A 259 -66.23 -19.21 9.30
N ARG A 260 -66.99 -18.82 10.34
CA ARG A 260 -68.22 -19.39 10.93
C ARG A 260 -68.65 -20.82 10.56
N SER A 261 -68.82 -21.65 11.60
CA SER A 261 -70.01 -22.48 11.83
C SER A 261 -70.16 -22.81 13.33
N GLN A 262 -71.21 -22.26 13.97
CA GLN A 262 -71.75 -22.67 15.28
C GLN A 262 -72.85 -23.75 15.02
N PRO A 263 -73.51 -24.40 16.01
CA PRO A 263 -73.33 -24.42 17.48
C PRO A 263 -73.30 -25.85 18.08
N GLY A 264 -72.88 -25.98 19.35
CA GLY A 264 -72.99 -27.22 20.11
C GLY A 264 -72.94 -26.96 21.60
N ILE A 265 -74.13 -26.70 22.16
CA ILE A 265 -74.48 -26.72 23.59
C ILE A 265 -73.78 -27.87 24.33
N MET A 266 -73.23 -27.61 25.53
CA MET A 266 -73.53 -28.32 26.78
C MET A 266 -72.86 -27.62 27.98
N ILE A 267 -73.63 -27.52 29.05
CA ILE A 267 -73.37 -26.82 30.31
C ILE A 267 -72.85 -27.85 31.33
N SER A 268 -71.82 -27.54 32.13
CA SER A 268 -71.73 -27.95 33.55
C SER A 268 -70.48 -27.42 34.29
N GLU A 269 -70.73 -26.55 35.27
CA GLU A 269 -70.21 -26.54 36.66
C GLU A 269 -68.71 -26.30 37.00
N PHE A 270 -68.49 -25.22 37.79
CA PHE A 270 -67.44 -25.02 38.83
C PHE A 270 -67.52 -26.11 39.93
N PRO A 271 -66.56 -26.31 40.90
CA PRO A 271 -65.62 -25.33 41.47
C PRO A 271 -64.22 -25.83 41.96
N GLY A 272 -63.35 -24.86 42.30
CA GLY A 272 -62.58 -24.87 43.55
C GLY A 272 -61.22 -25.59 43.59
N GLY A 273 -60.17 -24.88 44.04
CA GLY A 273 -58.90 -25.53 44.39
C GLY A 273 -57.70 -24.63 44.63
N THR A 274 -57.74 -23.81 45.68
CA THR A 274 -56.58 -23.17 46.30
C THR A 274 -55.63 -24.23 46.87
N ARG A 275 -54.32 -24.23 46.53
CA ARG A 275 -53.23 -24.61 47.46
C ARG A 275 -51.93 -23.88 47.13
N ARG A 276 -51.13 -23.77 48.19
CA ARG A 276 -50.13 -22.76 48.55
C ARG A 276 -48.80 -23.51 48.79
N PHE A 277 -47.69 -22.80 48.66
CA PHE A 277 -46.32 -23.10 49.16
C PHE A 277 -45.57 -24.32 48.58
N GLN A 278 -44.41 -24.07 47.97
CA GLN A 278 -43.14 -24.22 48.68
C GLN A 278 -41.96 -23.57 47.94
N SER A 279 -41.23 -22.75 48.69
CA SER A 279 -39.91 -22.21 48.38
C SER A 279 -38.84 -23.30 48.43
N ILE A 280 -37.94 -23.34 47.44
CA ILE A 280 -36.63 -23.97 47.58
C ILE A 280 -35.55 -22.94 47.24
N CYS A 281 -34.70 -22.74 48.22
CA CYS A 281 -33.52 -21.91 48.23
C CYS A 281 -32.32 -22.86 48.23
N THR A 282 -31.35 -22.67 47.34
CA THR A 282 -29.97 -23.16 47.53
C THR A 282 -28.96 -22.23 46.84
N ARG A 283 -28.32 -21.41 47.68
CA ARG A 283 -26.91 -20.95 47.67
C ARG A 283 -25.96 -22.17 47.55
N TRP A 284 -24.67 -22.17 47.19
CA TRP A 284 -23.56 -21.20 46.99
C TRP A 284 -22.35 -21.95 46.35
N GLY A 285 -21.42 -21.20 45.76
CA GLY A 285 -19.95 -21.42 45.85
C GLY A 285 -19.34 -22.18 44.65
N VAL A 286 -18.27 -21.72 44.00
CA VAL A 286 -17.15 -20.83 44.39
C VAL A 286 -16.81 -19.92 43.19
#